data_AF-L8IBT0-F1
#
_entry.id   AF-L8IBT0-F1
#
_cell.length_a   1.000
_cell.length_b   1.000
_cell.length_c   1.000
_cell.angle_alpha   90.00
_cell.angle_beta   90.00
_cell.angle_gamma   90.00
#
_symmetry.space_group_name_H-M   'P 1'
#
loop_
_entity.id
_entity.type
_entity.pdbx_description
1 polymer ?
#
loop_
_entity_poly.entity_id
_entity_poly.type
_entity_poly.pdbx_seq_one_letter_code
_entity_poly.pdbx_strand_id
1 'polypeptide(L)'
;LIQYINGTNMSVVHLADVLSEKTGSSSWVVVFKALVTVHHLMVYGNERFIQHLASRSSLFTLHNFLDKSVVEGYAMSAFIRRYSKYLNEKSLAYRLMESDITKIKRGADGVMRTMNTKELLNTLPVIQIQFLFNFQANADELTNGIIHAAFMLLFKDSLRLFVAYNEGILNLLDKYFDMGKKQCRESLDIYIKFLDRMTKLAQFLKVAEQAGIDPNDIPYLS
;
A
#
# COMPACT_ATOMS: atom_id res chain seq x y z
N LEU A 1 -18.12 -7.75 8.30
CA LEU A 1 -17.19 -8.29 7.27
C LEU A 1 -15.98 -8.97 7.89
N ILE A 2 -15.19 -8.31 8.75
CA ILE A 2 -13.99 -8.93 9.37
C ILE A 2 -14.33 -10.23 10.12
N GLN A 3 -15.37 -10.23 10.97
CA GLN A 3 -15.83 -11.44 11.66
C GLN A 3 -16.29 -12.56 10.70
N TYR A 4 -16.83 -12.19 9.53
CA TYR A 4 -17.29 -13.16 8.52
C TYR A 4 -16.12 -13.87 7.84
N ILE A 5 -15.08 -13.13 7.42
CA ILE A 5 -13.86 -13.67 6.78
C ILE A 5 -13.05 -14.57 7.73
N ASN A 6 -13.12 -14.31 9.03
CA ASN A 6 -12.44 -15.14 10.03
C ASN A 6 -13.08 -16.54 10.19
N GLY A 7 -14.28 -16.76 9.64
CA GLY A 7 -15.02 -18.02 9.77
C GLY A 7 -14.49 -19.16 8.90
N THR A 8 -14.41 -18.99 7.57
CA THR A 8 -14.05 -20.08 6.63
C THR A 8 -13.34 -19.59 5.37
N ASN A 9 -12.60 -20.46 4.67
CA ASN A 9 -12.00 -20.11 3.37
C ASN A 9 -13.06 -19.77 2.31
N MET A 10 -14.24 -20.40 2.36
CA MET A 10 -15.35 -20.08 1.46
C MET A 10 -15.86 -18.65 1.62
N SER A 11 -15.88 -18.14 2.87
CA SER A 11 -16.29 -16.77 3.16
C SER A 11 -15.33 -15.72 2.56
N VAL A 12 -14.03 -16.05 2.49
CA VAL A 12 -12.99 -15.20 1.87
C VAL A 12 -13.22 -15.07 0.37
N VAL A 13 -13.36 -16.21 -0.33
CA VAL A 13 -13.54 -16.24 -1.79
C VAL A 13 -14.82 -15.52 -2.18
N HIS A 14 -15.94 -15.87 -1.54
CA HIS A 14 -17.22 -15.26 -1.83
C HIS A 14 -17.19 -13.73 -1.67
N LEU A 15 -16.58 -13.23 -0.60
CA LEU A 15 -16.51 -11.80 -0.37
C LEU A 15 -15.59 -11.10 -1.37
N ALA A 16 -14.47 -11.72 -1.75
CA ALA A 16 -13.58 -11.19 -2.79
C ALA A 16 -14.31 -11.07 -4.14
N ASP A 17 -15.11 -12.08 -4.50
CA ASP A 17 -15.91 -12.06 -5.74
C ASP A 17 -17.00 -10.99 -5.72
N VAL A 18 -17.75 -10.88 -4.63
CA VAL A 18 -18.77 -9.82 -4.46
C VAL A 18 -18.15 -8.44 -4.59
N LEU A 19 -17.00 -8.20 -3.94
CA LEU A 19 -16.31 -6.90 -4.03
C LEU A 19 -15.76 -6.64 -5.43
N SER A 20 -15.22 -7.67 -6.09
CA SER A 20 -14.77 -7.59 -7.48
C SER A 20 -15.92 -7.22 -8.42
N GLU A 21 -17.10 -7.82 -8.26
CA GLU A 21 -18.29 -7.49 -9.04
C GLU A 21 -18.71 -6.02 -8.84
N LYS A 22 -18.67 -5.51 -7.59
CA LYS A 22 -18.99 -4.10 -7.32
C LYS A 22 -18.03 -3.11 -7.98
N THR A 23 -16.78 -3.50 -8.23
CA THR A 23 -15.86 -2.65 -9.00
C THR A 23 -16.22 -2.52 -10.49
N GLY A 24 -17.12 -3.35 -11.01
CA GLY A 24 -17.67 -3.23 -12.37
C GLY A 24 -18.82 -2.21 -12.51
N SER A 25 -19.22 -1.53 -11.43
CA SER A 25 -20.27 -0.51 -11.48
C SER A 25 -19.83 0.74 -12.25
N SER A 26 -20.77 1.44 -12.88
CA SER A 26 -20.54 2.77 -13.46
C SER A 26 -20.50 3.89 -12.42
N SER A 27 -21.02 3.66 -11.21
CA SER A 27 -21.07 4.66 -10.15
C SER A 27 -19.74 4.75 -9.40
N TRP A 28 -19.14 5.95 -9.40
CA TRP A 28 -17.91 6.21 -8.66
C TRP A 28 -18.04 5.87 -7.17
N VAL A 29 -19.21 6.14 -6.55
CA VAL A 29 -19.49 5.86 -5.14
C VAL A 29 -19.37 4.36 -4.85
N VAL A 30 -19.99 3.53 -5.70
CA VAL A 30 -20.00 2.07 -5.53
C VAL A 30 -18.59 1.51 -5.70
N VAL A 31 -17.91 1.89 -6.79
CA VAL A 31 -16.55 1.42 -7.09
C VAL A 31 -15.57 1.84 -6.00
N PHE A 32 -15.60 3.10 -5.58
CA PHE A 32 -14.64 3.61 -4.60
C PHE A 32 -14.87 2.99 -3.21
N LYS A 33 -16.13 2.83 -2.77
CA LYS A 33 -16.44 2.11 -1.52
C LYS A 33 -16.00 0.64 -1.58
N ALA A 34 -16.13 -0.02 -2.72
CA ALA A 34 -15.64 -1.39 -2.89
C ALA A 34 -14.11 -1.46 -2.73
N LEU A 35 -13.36 -0.55 -3.37
CA LEU A 35 -11.90 -0.48 -3.22
C LEU A 35 -11.48 -0.18 -1.78
N VAL A 36 -12.14 0.78 -1.10
CA VAL A 36 -11.87 1.11 0.31
C VAL A 36 -12.14 -0.10 1.20
N THR A 37 -13.22 -0.84 0.94
CA THR A 37 -13.55 -2.06 1.67
C THR A 37 -12.49 -3.14 1.46
N VAL A 38 -12.05 -3.37 0.22
CA VAL A 38 -10.98 -4.33 -0.08
C VAL A 38 -9.70 -3.95 0.68
N HIS A 39 -9.29 -2.69 0.62
CA HIS A 39 -8.10 -2.24 1.34
C HIS A 39 -8.23 -2.44 2.86
N HIS A 40 -9.38 -2.08 3.43
CA HIS A 40 -9.65 -2.30 4.84
C HIS A 40 -9.53 -3.78 5.23
N LEU A 41 -10.00 -4.70 4.39
CA LEU A 41 -9.89 -6.14 4.61
C LEU A 41 -8.46 -6.67 4.44
N MET A 42 -7.67 -6.11 3.52
CA MET A 42 -6.23 -6.43 3.41
C MET A 42 -5.47 -6.05 4.69
N VAL A 43 -5.81 -4.91 5.30
CA VAL A 43 -5.12 -4.39 6.49
C VAL A 43 -5.61 -5.04 7.78
N TYR A 44 -6.92 -5.07 8.02
CA TYR A 44 -7.52 -5.47 9.30
C TYR A 44 -8.23 -6.83 9.27
N GLY A 45 -8.40 -7.43 8.09
CA GLY A 45 -9.00 -8.75 7.93
C GLY A 45 -8.00 -9.89 8.14
N ASN A 46 -8.49 -11.12 7.97
CA ASN A 46 -7.66 -12.32 7.98
C ASN A 46 -6.64 -12.28 6.83
N GLU A 47 -5.41 -12.74 7.08
CA GLU A 47 -4.36 -12.81 6.06
C GLU A 47 -4.77 -13.63 4.83
N ARG A 48 -5.63 -14.64 5.01
CA ARG A 48 -6.22 -15.42 3.92
C ARG A 48 -6.89 -14.56 2.85
N PHE A 49 -7.40 -13.39 3.21
CA PHE A 49 -8.00 -12.47 2.24
C PHE A 49 -6.98 -11.91 1.26
N ILE A 50 -5.89 -11.31 1.76
CA ILE A 50 -4.84 -10.78 0.87
C ILE A 50 -4.12 -11.91 0.11
N GLN A 51 -3.93 -13.09 0.74
CA GLN A 51 -3.40 -14.28 0.06
C GLN A 51 -4.27 -14.67 -1.14
N HIS A 52 -5.58 -14.73 -0.96
CA HIS A 52 -6.50 -15.02 -2.06
C HIS A 52 -6.43 -13.98 -3.17
N LEU A 53 -6.38 -12.68 -2.84
CA LEU A 53 -6.23 -11.62 -3.85
C LEU A 53 -4.89 -11.69 -4.59
N ALA A 54 -3.80 -12.01 -3.89
CA ALA A 54 -2.46 -12.15 -4.45
C ALA A 54 -2.33 -13.32 -5.44
N SER A 55 -3.15 -14.37 -5.28
CA SER A 55 -3.22 -15.50 -6.21
C SER A 55 -3.75 -15.11 -7.61
N ARG A 56 -4.42 -13.95 -7.74
CA ARG A 56 -4.95 -13.46 -9.01
C ARG A 56 -3.87 -12.74 -9.82
N SER A 57 -3.88 -12.91 -11.14
CA SER A 57 -2.95 -12.23 -12.05
C SER A 57 -3.21 -10.71 -12.11
N SER A 58 -4.48 -10.30 -12.06
CA SER A 58 -4.94 -8.91 -11.97
C SER A 58 -6.12 -8.83 -11.02
N LEU A 59 -6.07 -7.90 -10.06
CA LEU A 59 -7.14 -7.71 -9.08
C LEU A 59 -8.19 -6.71 -9.57
N PHE A 60 -7.76 -5.54 -10.06
CA PHE A 60 -8.64 -4.51 -10.60
C PHE A 60 -8.16 -3.99 -11.97
N THR A 61 -9.08 -3.81 -12.92
CA THR A 61 -8.81 -3.27 -14.27
C THR A 61 -9.43 -1.88 -14.48
N LEU A 62 -9.24 -0.99 -13.50
CA LEU A 62 -9.90 0.33 -13.47
C LEU A 62 -9.11 1.47 -14.12
N HIS A 63 -8.05 1.18 -14.89
CA HIS A 63 -7.16 2.21 -15.48
C HIS A 63 -7.87 3.24 -16.38
N ASN A 64 -9.01 2.88 -16.98
CA ASN A 64 -9.84 3.77 -17.79
C ASN A 64 -11.17 4.15 -17.13
N PHE A 65 -11.35 3.87 -15.83
CA PHE A 65 -12.58 4.17 -15.12
C PHE A 65 -12.93 5.66 -15.21
N LEU A 66 -14.18 5.98 -15.53
CA LEU A 66 -14.68 7.33 -15.66
C LEU A 66 -16.20 7.38 -15.43
N ASP A 67 -16.62 8.07 -14.38
CA ASP A 67 -18.01 8.42 -14.13
C ASP A 67 -18.24 9.89 -14.51
N LYS A 68 -19.13 10.12 -15.48
CA LYS A 68 -19.51 11.47 -15.95
C LYS A 68 -20.89 11.89 -15.47
N SER A 69 -21.54 11.11 -14.61
CA SER A 69 -22.92 11.37 -14.17
C SER A 69 -23.05 12.67 -13.37
N VAL A 70 -22.02 13.02 -12.58
CA VAL A 70 -21.94 14.24 -11.77
C VAL A 70 -20.52 14.78 -11.76
N VAL A 71 -20.34 16.08 -11.48
CA VAL A 71 -19.03 16.76 -11.43
C VAL A 71 -18.07 16.06 -10.47
N GLU A 72 -18.56 15.68 -9.29
CA GLU A 72 -17.77 14.94 -8.29
C GLU A 72 -17.30 13.58 -8.83
N GLY A 73 -18.12 12.89 -9.63
CA GLY A 73 -17.76 11.61 -10.24
C GLY A 73 -16.59 11.73 -11.20
N TYR A 74 -16.51 12.82 -11.95
CA TYR A 74 -15.37 13.10 -12.82
C TYR A 74 -14.07 13.26 -12.02
N ALA A 75 -14.11 14.05 -10.94
CA ALA A 75 -12.97 14.25 -10.05
C ALA A 75 -12.54 12.94 -9.35
N MET A 76 -13.51 12.22 -8.76
CA MET A 76 -13.26 10.98 -8.03
C MET A 76 -12.75 9.85 -8.92
N SER A 77 -13.08 9.87 -10.22
CA SER A 77 -12.56 8.88 -11.19
C SER A 77 -11.02 8.88 -11.27
N ALA A 78 -10.37 10.04 -11.15
CA ALA A 78 -8.91 10.12 -11.12
C ALA A 78 -8.32 9.43 -9.88
N PHE A 79 -8.92 9.64 -8.71
CA PHE A 79 -8.50 9.00 -7.46
C PHE A 79 -8.77 7.50 -7.47
N ILE A 80 -9.90 7.04 -8.02
CA ILE A 80 -10.21 5.61 -8.19
C ILE A 80 -9.15 4.91 -9.04
N ARG A 81 -8.74 5.50 -10.17
CA ARG A 81 -7.65 4.96 -11.01
C ARG A 81 -6.34 4.81 -10.23
N ARG A 82 -5.93 5.86 -9.50
CA ARG A 82 -4.70 5.86 -8.70
C ARG A 82 -4.76 4.88 -7.54
N TYR A 83 -5.89 4.82 -6.83
CA TYR A 83 -6.10 3.95 -5.68
C TYR A 83 -6.20 2.48 -6.07
N SER A 84 -6.89 2.14 -7.16
CA SER A 84 -6.91 0.77 -7.67
C SER A 84 -5.53 0.28 -8.08
N LYS A 85 -4.70 1.15 -8.68
CA LYS A 85 -3.31 0.85 -9.02
C LYS A 85 -2.50 0.49 -7.78
N TYR A 86 -2.63 1.26 -6.70
CA TYR A 86 -2.03 0.90 -5.41
C TYR A 86 -2.46 -0.49 -4.96
N LEU A 87 -3.76 -0.79 -4.88
CA LEU A 87 -4.21 -2.08 -4.36
C LEU A 87 -3.68 -3.25 -5.19
N ASN A 88 -3.54 -3.07 -6.52
CA ASN A 88 -2.85 -4.02 -7.38
C ASN A 88 -1.36 -4.17 -7.01
N GLU A 89 -0.64 -3.07 -6.78
CA GLU A 89 0.78 -3.07 -6.36
C GLU A 89 0.96 -3.72 -4.97
N LYS A 90 0.07 -3.47 -4.01
CA LYS A 90 0.07 -4.11 -2.68
C LYS A 90 -0.16 -5.62 -2.79
N SER A 91 -1.11 -6.05 -3.63
CA SER A 91 -1.37 -7.46 -3.91
C SER A 91 -0.17 -8.15 -4.57
N LEU A 92 0.46 -7.49 -5.56
CA LEU A 92 1.68 -7.96 -6.22
C LEU A 92 2.84 -8.09 -5.23
N ALA A 93 3.03 -7.10 -4.36
CA ALA A 93 4.08 -7.13 -3.35
C ALA A 93 3.90 -8.30 -2.39
N TYR A 94 2.67 -8.54 -1.94
CA TYR A 94 2.35 -9.72 -1.13
C TYR A 94 2.69 -11.02 -1.88
N ARG A 95 2.34 -11.14 -3.17
CA ARG A 95 2.70 -12.31 -3.98
C ARG A 95 4.20 -12.54 -4.07
N LEU A 96 4.99 -11.48 -4.18
CA LEU A 96 6.45 -11.58 -4.34
C LEU A 96 7.19 -11.88 -3.03
N MET A 97 6.62 -11.51 -1.88
CA MET A 97 7.24 -11.68 -0.55
C MET A 97 6.59 -12.77 0.30
N GLU A 98 5.46 -13.33 -0.14
CA GLU A 98 4.60 -14.27 0.59
C GLU A 98 4.23 -13.79 2.00
N SER A 99 4.25 -12.46 2.21
CA SER A 99 4.03 -11.83 3.50
C SER A 99 3.65 -10.36 3.32
N ASP A 100 2.89 -9.82 4.28
CA ASP A 100 2.60 -8.39 4.32
C ASP A 100 3.71 -7.66 5.09
N ILE A 101 4.60 -7.00 4.36
CA ILE A 101 5.72 -6.26 4.93
C ILE A 101 5.30 -5.14 5.88
N THR A 102 4.03 -4.70 5.88
CA THR A 102 3.53 -3.72 6.85
C THR A 102 3.26 -4.32 8.24
N LYS A 103 3.18 -5.65 8.33
CA LYS A 103 2.79 -6.40 9.55
C LYS A 103 3.92 -7.25 10.17
N ILE A 104 5.11 -7.27 9.56
CA ILE A 104 6.25 -8.04 10.08
C ILE A 104 6.83 -7.42 11.36
N LYS A 105 7.56 -8.25 12.13
CA LYS A 105 8.25 -7.84 13.37
C LYS A 105 9.25 -6.69 13.10
N ARG A 106 9.23 -5.68 13.98
CA ARG A 106 10.06 -4.46 13.94
C ARG A 106 11.15 -4.44 15.01
N GLY A 107 12.03 -3.45 14.93
CA GLY A 107 13.08 -3.16 15.90
C GLY A 107 14.42 -3.79 15.53
N ALA A 108 15.36 -3.78 16.48
CA ALA A 108 16.71 -4.32 16.28
C ALA A 108 16.70 -5.79 15.83
N ASP A 109 15.80 -6.59 16.42
CA ASP A 109 15.58 -8.00 16.05
C ASP A 109 14.40 -8.18 15.07
N GLY A 110 14.06 -7.12 14.33
CA GLY A 110 13.00 -7.10 13.33
C GLY A 110 13.45 -7.75 12.03
N VAL A 111 12.49 -8.24 11.25
CA VAL A 111 12.76 -9.02 10.03
C VAL A 111 13.63 -8.23 9.05
N MET A 112 13.31 -6.95 8.80
CA MET A 112 14.09 -6.11 7.88
C MET A 112 15.50 -5.80 8.38
N ARG A 113 15.69 -5.72 9.71
CA ARG A 113 17.01 -5.44 10.32
C ARG A 113 17.95 -6.63 10.28
N THR A 114 17.42 -7.85 10.40
CA THR A 114 18.23 -9.07 10.48
C THR A 114 18.34 -9.82 9.14
N MET A 115 17.55 -9.45 8.13
CA MET A 115 17.53 -10.09 6.80
C MET A 115 18.93 -10.16 6.17
N ASN A 116 19.29 -11.29 5.56
CA ASN A 116 20.59 -11.46 4.90
C ASN A 116 20.68 -10.63 3.60
N THR A 117 21.89 -10.35 3.13
CA THR A 117 22.13 -9.46 1.96
C THR A 117 21.36 -9.89 0.72
N LYS A 118 21.28 -11.20 0.42
CA LYS A 118 20.64 -11.69 -0.79
C LYS A 118 19.13 -11.46 -0.74
N GLU A 119 18.49 -11.81 0.37
CA GLU A 119 17.06 -11.58 0.58
C GLU A 119 16.74 -10.09 0.63
N LEU A 120 17.60 -9.30 1.26
CA LEU A 120 17.41 -7.85 1.41
C LEU A 120 17.41 -7.14 0.06
N LEU A 121 18.37 -7.48 -0.81
CA LEU A 121 18.45 -6.93 -2.18
C LEU A 121 17.25 -7.32 -3.05
N ASN A 122 16.63 -8.48 -2.79
CA ASN A 122 15.38 -8.86 -3.47
C ASN A 122 14.15 -8.18 -2.87
N THR A 123 14.13 -7.93 -1.56
CA THR A 123 12.97 -7.42 -0.83
C THR A 123 12.81 -5.91 -0.97
N LEU A 124 13.90 -5.13 -0.88
CA LEU A 124 13.85 -3.67 -0.95
C LEU A 124 13.20 -3.14 -2.25
N PRO A 125 13.49 -3.70 -3.44
CA PRO A 125 12.78 -3.33 -4.67
C PRO A 125 11.27 -3.58 -4.61
N VAL A 126 10.82 -4.64 -3.93
CA VAL A 126 9.39 -4.94 -3.79
C VAL A 126 8.70 -3.90 -2.88
N ILE A 127 9.37 -3.43 -1.83
CA ILE A 127 8.89 -2.31 -1.01
C ILE A 127 8.80 -1.03 -1.86
N GLN A 128 9.78 -0.76 -2.72
CA GLN A 128 9.78 0.41 -3.60
C GLN A 128 8.63 0.44 -4.62
N ILE A 129 8.16 -0.73 -5.08
CA ILE A 129 6.98 -0.84 -5.95
C ILE A 129 5.75 -0.30 -5.25
N GLN A 130 5.58 -0.61 -3.96
CA GLN A 130 4.48 -0.07 -3.17
C GLN A 130 4.64 1.45 -3.01
N PHE A 131 5.83 2.01 -2.84
CA PHE A 131 5.98 3.47 -2.81
C PHE A 131 5.71 4.23 -4.14
N LEU A 132 5.20 3.57 -5.18
CA LEU A 132 4.79 4.22 -6.44
C LEU A 132 3.40 4.89 -6.36
N PHE A 133 2.93 5.22 -5.15
CA PHE A 133 1.65 5.91 -4.96
C PHE A 133 1.68 7.35 -5.48
N ASN A 134 1.20 7.51 -6.71
CA ASN A 134 0.75 8.80 -7.24
C ASN A 134 -0.70 9.07 -6.81
N PHE A 135 -1.05 8.93 -5.53
CA PHE A 135 -2.40 9.33 -5.09
C PHE A 135 -2.61 10.84 -5.35
N GLN A 136 -1.54 11.64 -5.12
CA GLN A 136 -1.44 13.06 -5.52
C GLN A 136 -2.74 13.83 -5.25
N ALA A 137 -3.25 13.73 -4.03
CA ALA A 137 -4.36 14.55 -3.57
C ALA A 137 -3.78 15.77 -2.86
N ASN A 138 -4.46 16.91 -3.00
CA ASN A 138 -4.30 18.06 -2.12
C ASN A 138 -5.37 18.03 -1.02
N ALA A 139 -5.16 18.80 0.05
CA ALA A 139 -6.07 18.80 1.20
C ALA A 139 -7.49 19.26 0.83
N ASP A 140 -7.61 20.20 -0.10
CA ASP A 140 -8.88 20.72 -0.63
C ASP A 140 -9.64 19.72 -1.52
N GLU A 141 -8.96 18.69 -2.05
CA GLU A 141 -9.59 17.63 -2.85
C GLU A 141 -10.17 16.51 -1.99
N LEU A 142 -9.85 16.48 -0.69
CA LEU A 142 -10.45 15.57 0.29
C LEU A 142 -11.82 16.10 0.71
N THR A 143 -12.78 16.05 -0.20
CA THR A 143 -14.06 16.76 -0.06
C THR A 143 -15.19 15.92 0.54
N ASN A 144 -15.01 14.60 0.66
CA ASN A 144 -16.06 13.69 1.14
C ASN A 144 -15.50 12.50 1.93
N GLY A 145 -16.38 11.81 2.65
CA GLY A 145 -16.00 10.70 3.54
C GLY A 145 -15.36 9.49 2.85
N ILE A 146 -15.63 9.25 1.55
CA ILE A 146 -15.07 8.10 0.83
C ILE A 146 -13.60 8.34 0.50
N ILE A 147 -13.27 9.51 -0.07
CA ILE A 147 -11.88 9.87 -0.36
C ILE A 147 -11.07 10.04 0.92
N HIS A 148 -11.66 10.62 1.99
CA HIS A 148 -11.01 10.67 3.30
C HIS A 148 -10.68 9.28 3.85
N ALA A 149 -11.62 8.33 3.78
CA ALA A 149 -11.37 6.96 4.23
C ALA A 149 -10.27 6.27 3.42
N ALA A 150 -10.25 6.46 2.09
CA ALA A 150 -9.18 5.94 1.22
C ALA A 150 -7.82 6.56 1.58
N PHE A 151 -7.77 7.88 1.76
CA PHE A 151 -6.57 8.62 2.14
C PHE A 151 -6.03 8.16 3.50
N MET A 152 -6.90 7.99 4.49
CA MET A 152 -6.49 7.51 5.82
C MET A 152 -5.89 6.11 5.79
N LEU A 153 -6.41 5.21 4.96
CA LEU A 153 -5.83 3.87 4.81
C LEU A 153 -4.47 3.93 4.10
N LEU A 154 -4.35 4.71 3.01
CA LEU A 154 -3.06 4.99 2.35
C LEU A 154 -2.04 5.56 3.33
N PHE A 155 -2.48 6.49 4.18
CA PHE A 155 -1.62 7.15 5.14
C PHE A 155 -1.03 6.19 6.17
N LYS A 156 -1.89 5.37 6.77
CA LYS A 156 -1.46 4.34 7.73
C LYS A 156 -0.53 3.31 7.11
N ASP A 157 -0.81 2.87 5.88
CA ASP A 157 0.07 1.94 5.17
C ASP A 157 1.41 2.58 4.82
N SER A 158 1.42 3.83 4.36
CA SER A 158 2.64 4.55 3.98
C SER A 158 3.60 4.70 5.16
N LEU A 159 3.09 4.98 6.36
CA LEU A 159 3.90 5.05 7.56
C LEU A 159 4.52 3.69 7.93
N ARG A 160 3.73 2.60 7.87
CA ARG A 160 4.23 1.26 8.16
C ARG A 160 5.24 0.78 7.13
N LEU A 161 5.00 1.07 5.85
CA LEU A 161 5.94 0.82 4.77
C LEU A 161 7.23 1.62 4.98
N PHE A 162 7.13 2.86 5.47
CA PHE A 162 8.30 3.71 5.69
C PHE A 162 9.19 3.14 6.78
N VAL A 163 8.62 2.72 7.90
CA VAL A 163 9.38 2.08 8.98
C VAL A 163 10.10 0.82 8.46
N ALA A 164 9.40 -0.06 7.74
CA ALA A 164 9.99 -1.25 7.13
C ALA A 164 11.13 -0.92 6.15
N TYR A 165 10.91 0.09 5.31
CA TYR A 165 11.88 0.50 4.31
C TYR A 165 13.12 1.09 4.97
N ASN A 166 12.95 1.94 5.99
CA ASN A 166 14.04 2.55 6.74
C ASN A 166 14.88 1.50 7.48
N GLU A 167 14.25 0.52 8.13
CA GLU A 167 14.96 -0.62 8.74
C GLU A 167 15.79 -1.38 7.71
N GLY A 168 15.21 -1.66 6.53
CA GLY A 168 15.91 -2.36 5.45
C GLY A 168 17.06 -1.55 4.85
N ILE A 169 16.92 -0.24 4.71
CA ILE A 169 18.00 0.65 4.25
C ILE A 169 19.14 0.71 5.26
N LEU A 170 18.83 0.80 6.55
CA LEU A 170 19.88 0.81 7.57
C LEU A 170 20.65 -0.52 7.58
N ASN A 171 19.95 -1.66 7.48
CA ASN A 171 20.59 -2.98 7.30
C ASN A 171 21.44 -3.05 6.01
N LEU A 172 20.97 -2.45 4.91
CA LEU A 172 21.72 -2.38 3.65
C LEU A 172 23.04 -1.62 3.82
N LEU A 173 22.99 -0.48 4.52
CA LEU A 173 24.16 0.36 4.81
C LEU A 173 25.15 -0.33 5.75
N ASP A 174 24.65 -0.99 6.79
CA ASP A 174 25.47 -1.76 7.76
C ASP A 174 26.32 -2.83 7.05
N LYS A 175 25.78 -3.44 5.99
CA LYS A 175 26.44 -4.52 5.23
C LYS A 175 27.22 -4.02 4.02
N TYR A 176 27.07 -2.77 3.60
CA TYR A 176 27.49 -2.29 2.28
C TYR A 176 28.98 -2.49 2.00
N PHE A 177 29.83 -2.27 2.99
CA PHE A 177 31.29 -2.36 2.85
C PHE A 177 31.80 -3.81 2.79
N ASP A 178 30.98 -4.79 3.21
CA ASP A 178 31.29 -6.22 3.11
C ASP A 178 30.77 -6.85 1.81
N MET A 179 30.05 -6.07 0.98
CA MET A 179 29.44 -6.56 -0.24
C MET A 179 30.42 -6.62 -1.43
N GLY A 180 30.15 -7.55 -2.35
CA GLY A 180 30.85 -7.58 -3.64
C GLY A 180 30.46 -6.41 -4.54
N LYS A 181 31.32 -6.03 -5.49
CA LYS A 181 31.13 -4.89 -6.42
C LYS A 181 29.74 -4.82 -7.06
N LYS A 182 29.16 -5.97 -7.46
CA LYS A 182 27.81 -6.02 -8.07
C LYS A 182 26.73 -5.60 -7.05
N GLN A 183 26.79 -6.15 -5.85
CA GLN A 183 25.86 -5.87 -4.77
C GLN A 183 25.99 -4.42 -4.28
N CYS A 184 27.20 -3.84 -4.23
CA CYS A 184 27.36 -2.42 -3.91
C CYS A 184 26.64 -1.52 -4.94
N ARG A 185 26.76 -1.81 -6.24
CA ARG A 185 26.06 -1.03 -7.28
C ARG A 185 24.55 -1.11 -7.14
N GLU A 186 24.02 -2.31 -6.89
CA GLU A 186 22.59 -2.53 -6.67
C GLU A 186 22.09 -1.83 -5.41
N SER A 187 22.85 -1.92 -4.32
CA SER A 187 22.56 -1.25 -3.05
C SER A 187 22.52 0.27 -3.21
N LEU A 188 23.47 0.84 -3.96
CA LEU A 188 23.52 2.27 -4.23
C LEU A 188 22.31 2.74 -5.03
N ASP A 189 21.89 1.99 -6.05
CA ASP A 189 20.66 2.29 -6.80
C ASP A 189 19.41 2.23 -5.92
N ILE A 190 19.32 1.23 -5.05
CA ILE A 190 18.22 1.11 -4.06
C ILE A 190 18.21 2.32 -3.12
N TYR A 191 19.37 2.74 -2.63
CA TYR A 191 19.51 3.89 -1.73
C TYR A 191 19.16 5.22 -2.41
N ILE A 192 19.59 5.44 -3.65
CA ILE A 192 19.23 6.65 -4.41
C ILE A 192 17.71 6.74 -4.60
N LYS A 193 17.08 5.62 -4.97
CA LYS A 193 15.62 5.54 -5.09
C LYS A 193 14.91 5.75 -3.76
N PHE A 194 15.47 5.29 -2.64
CA PHE A 194 14.93 5.57 -1.30
C PHE A 194 14.82 7.09 -1.04
N LEU A 195 15.86 7.86 -1.35
CA LEU A 195 15.86 9.31 -1.15
C LEU A 195 14.75 10.03 -1.96
N ASP A 196 14.51 9.60 -3.20
CA ASP A 196 13.38 10.11 -4.01
C ASP A 196 12.03 9.79 -3.36
N ARG A 197 11.85 8.56 -2.84
CA ARG A 197 10.61 8.17 -2.14
C ARG A 197 10.41 8.94 -0.85
N MET A 198 11.46 9.26 -0.12
CA MET A 198 11.39 10.07 1.10
C MET A 198 10.86 11.48 0.82
N THR A 199 11.28 12.08 -0.29
CA THR A 199 10.78 13.40 -0.70
C THR A 199 9.27 13.37 -0.98
N LYS A 200 8.80 12.32 -1.66
CA LYS A 200 7.36 12.13 -1.96
C LYS A 200 6.54 11.84 -0.70
N LEU A 201 7.09 11.03 0.21
CA LEU A 201 6.44 10.75 1.49
C LEU A 201 6.28 12.04 2.30
N ALA A 202 7.32 12.88 2.39
CA ALA A 202 7.24 14.15 3.11
C ALA A 202 6.15 15.08 2.55
N GLN A 203 6.01 15.16 1.22
CA GLN A 203 4.91 15.90 0.58
C GLN A 203 3.54 15.34 0.95
N PHE A 204 3.41 14.03 0.96
CA PHE A 204 2.17 13.35 1.33
C PHE A 204 1.81 13.53 2.82
N LEU A 205 2.81 13.51 3.72
CA LEU A 205 2.61 13.83 5.15
C LEU A 205 2.13 15.27 5.35
N LYS A 206 2.66 16.23 4.57
CA LYS A 206 2.22 17.62 4.62
C LYS A 206 0.75 17.79 4.21
N VAL A 207 0.29 17.05 3.20
CA VAL A 207 -1.14 17.04 2.82
C VAL A 207 -1.98 16.46 3.95
N ALA A 208 -1.52 15.40 4.61
CA ALA A 208 -2.22 14.81 5.74
C ALA A 208 -2.36 15.80 6.91
N GLU A 209 -1.29 16.51 7.25
CA GLU A 209 -1.29 17.56 8.27
C GLU A 209 -2.28 18.68 7.92
N GLN A 210 -2.27 19.17 6.67
CA GLN A 210 -3.21 20.18 6.19
C GLN A 210 -4.68 19.70 6.21
N ALA A 211 -4.90 18.40 6.06
CA ALA A 211 -6.21 17.77 6.19
C ALA A 211 -6.62 17.50 7.64
N GLY A 212 -5.82 17.92 8.64
CA GLY A 212 -6.09 17.75 10.05
C GLY A 212 -5.77 16.35 10.60
N ILE A 213 -4.89 15.60 9.93
CA ILE A 213 -4.45 14.28 10.36
C ILE A 213 -3.11 14.42 11.10
N ASP A 214 -3.09 14.17 12.40
CA ASP A 214 -1.85 14.15 13.18
C ASP A 214 -1.13 12.80 13.01
N PRO A 215 0.13 12.75 12.53
CA PRO A 215 0.92 11.54 12.49
C PRO A 215 1.15 10.90 13.88
N ASN A 216 1.17 11.71 14.94
CA ASN A 216 1.40 11.25 16.33
C ASN A 216 0.20 10.49 16.90
N ASP A 217 -1.00 10.68 16.34
CA ASP A 217 -2.19 9.92 16.70
C ASP A 217 -2.18 8.49 16.15
N ILE A 218 -1.11 8.07 15.47
CA ILE A 218 -0.96 6.73 14.91
C ILE A 218 -0.09 5.87 15.84
N PRO A 219 -0.68 4.90 16.55
CA PRO A 219 -0.06 4.18 17.68
C PRO A 219 1.08 3.21 17.30
N TYR A 220 1.65 3.31 16.10
CA TYR A 220 2.73 2.44 15.59
C TYR A 220 3.99 3.22 15.17
N LEU A 221 4.05 4.52 15.44
CA LEU A 221 5.25 5.35 15.25
C LEU A 221 6.01 5.65 16.56
N SER A 222 5.42 5.30 17.71
CA SER A 222 6.01 5.40 19.05
C SER A 222 6.61 4.08 19.51
#